data_AF-A0A1W9MKM0-F1
#
_entry.id   AF-A0A1W9MKM0-F1
#
_cell.length_a   1.000
_cell.length_b   1.000
_cell.length_c   1.000
_cell.angle_alpha   90.00
_cell.angle_beta   90.00
_cell.angle_gamma   90.00
#
_symmetry.space_group_name_H-M   'P 1'
#
loop_
_entity.id
_entity.type
_entity.pdbx_description
1 polymer ?
#
loop_
_entity_poly.entity_id
_entity_poly.type
_entity_poly.pdbx_seq_one_letter_code
_entity_poly.pdbx_strand_id
1 'polypeptide(L)'
;MEQEKSNKIITITLTILLGVFLQVVFGFADSMDTPNKAVAEFAKAYYRFDRCGMAARLCKESGAADGVDTVDRYVYNAYEKAKSLGYGMYYMKEKLYDVKTYTVEKKGYTKATIRLNCERKPPLQSFFTGRPAVEVDETFDVMLEDGRWKVCGNPLSLHEG
;
A
#
# COMPACT_ATOMS: atom_id res chain seq x y z
N MET A 1 51.69 -23.28 4.02
CA MET A 1 50.88 -22.60 2.99
C MET A 1 49.50 -23.26 2.76
N GLU A 2 49.36 -24.59 2.88
CA GLU A 2 48.04 -25.25 2.69
C GLU A 2 47.01 -24.91 3.78
N GLN A 3 47.44 -24.84 5.04
CA GLN A 3 46.54 -24.59 6.18
C GLN A 3 45.93 -23.17 6.17
N GLU A 4 46.67 -22.18 5.68
CA GLU A 4 46.18 -20.80 5.52
C GLU A 4 45.14 -20.68 4.40
N LYS A 5 45.34 -21.40 3.29
CA LYS A 5 44.35 -21.49 2.20
C LYS A 5 43.06 -22.17 2.66
N SER A 6 43.16 -23.24 3.44
CA SER A 6 41.99 -23.94 3.98
C SER A 6 41.18 -23.05 4.92
N ASN A 7 41.83 -22.33 5.84
CA ASN A 7 41.15 -21.37 6.71
C ASN A 7 40.50 -20.21 5.94
N LYS A 8 41.17 -19.69 4.90
CA LYS A 8 40.58 -18.65 4.02
C LYS A 8 39.35 -19.17 3.28
N ILE A 9 39.40 -20.40 2.76
CA ILE A 9 38.25 -21.03 2.09
C ILE A 9 37.09 -21.23 3.07
N ILE A 10 37.35 -21.77 4.27
CA ILE A 10 36.34 -21.96 5.32
C ILE A 10 35.68 -20.62 5.69
N THR A 11 36.49 -19.58 5.92
CA THR A 11 35.98 -18.23 6.24
C THR A 11 35.12 -17.65 5.11
N ILE A 12 35.55 -17.79 3.86
CA ILE A 12 34.77 -17.32 2.69
C ILE A 12 33.46 -18.10 2.59
N THR A 13 33.49 -19.43 2.68
CA THR A 13 32.29 -20.27 2.63
C THR A 13 31.32 -19.93 3.75
N LEU A 14 31.80 -19.73 4.98
CA LEU A 14 30.97 -19.33 6.12
C LEU A 14 30.33 -17.96 5.89
N THR A 15 31.09 -17.01 5.35
CA THR A 15 30.60 -15.65 5.04
C THR A 15 29.50 -15.68 3.99
N ILE A 16 29.67 -16.49 2.94
CA ILE A 16 28.64 -16.66 1.90
C ILE A 16 27.37 -17.29 2.49
N LEU A 17 27.52 -18.35 3.29
CA LEU A 17 26.38 -19.00 3.94
C LEU A 17 25.63 -18.05 4.88
N LEU A 18 26.35 -17.22 5.64
CA LEU A 18 25.74 -16.20 6.49
C LEU A 18 25.00 -15.14 5.65
N GLY A 19 25.58 -14.71 4.52
CA GLY A 19 24.93 -13.79 3.59
C GLY A 19 23.62 -14.33 3.03
N VAL A 20 23.63 -15.59 2.58
CA VAL A 20 22.42 -16.28 2.09
C VAL A 20 21.38 -16.42 3.21
N PHE A 21 21.81 -16.79 4.41
CA PHE A 21 20.92 -16.90 5.57
C PHE A 21 20.25 -15.56 5.90
N LEU A 22 21.01 -14.46 5.94
CA LEU A 22 20.48 -13.12 6.16
C LEU A 22 19.50 -12.69 5.07
N GLN A 23 19.79 -12.99 3.81
CA GLN A 23 18.87 -12.70 2.71
C GLN A 23 17.52 -13.41 2.89
N VAL A 24 17.53 -14.68 3.29
CA VAL A 24 16.30 -15.44 3.56
C VAL A 24 15.53 -14.82 4.73
N VAL A 25 16.20 -14.54 5.85
CA VAL A 25 15.56 -13.94 7.03
C VAL A 25 14.94 -12.57 6.71
N PHE A 26 15.66 -11.70 5.99
CA PHE A 26 15.12 -10.41 5.59
C PHE A 26 13.98 -10.52 4.57
N GLY A 27 14.05 -11.49 3.65
CA GLY A 27 12.94 -11.78 2.74
C GLY A 27 11.67 -12.21 3.46
N PHE A 28 11.80 -13.05 4.49
CA PHE A 28 10.67 -13.42 5.36
C PHE A 28 10.12 -12.22 6.11
N ALA A 29 10.98 -11.38 6.70
CA ALA A 29 10.54 -10.17 7.40
C ALA A 29 9.76 -9.21 6.47
N ASP A 30 10.17 -9.06 5.21
CA ASP A 30 9.48 -8.20 4.23
C ASP A 30 8.15 -8.81 3.74
N SER A 31 8.05 -10.14 3.76
CA SER A 31 6.81 -10.86 3.46
C SER A 31 5.75 -10.74 4.56
N MET A 32 6.16 -10.44 5.80
CA MET A 32 5.20 -10.32 6.90
C MET A 32 4.24 -9.16 6.65
N ASP A 33 2.95 -9.46 6.83
CA ASP A 33 1.93 -8.44 6.71
C ASP A 33 1.96 -7.54 7.94
N THR A 34 2.08 -6.24 7.71
CA THR A 34 2.18 -5.22 8.77
C THR A 34 1.08 -4.18 8.57
N PRO A 35 0.63 -3.50 9.64
CA PRO A 35 -0.39 -2.48 9.54
C PRO A 35 0.03 -1.32 8.61
N ASN A 36 1.32 -0.98 8.59
CA ASN A 36 1.89 0.02 7.69
C ASN A 36 1.77 -0.41 6.21
N LYS A 37 2.09 -1.68 5.92
CA LYS A 37 1.96 -2.27 4.58
C LYS A 37 0.49 -2.33 4.14
N ALA A 38 -0.43 -2.63 5.06
CA ALA A 38 -1.89 -2.59 4.85
C ALA A 38 -2.34 -1.27 4.22
N VAL A 39 -2.03 -0.17 4.90
CA VAL A 39 -2.40 1.18 4.47
C VAL A 39 -1.71 1.57 3.18
N ALA A 40 -0.40 1.30 3.04
CA ALA A 40 0.33 1.65 1.84
C ALA A 40 -0.20 0.93 0.58
N GLU A 41 -0.54 -0.36 0.68
CA GLU A 41 -1.11 -1.11 -0.44
C GLU A 41 -2.55 -0.70 -0.73
N PHE A 42 -3.37 -0.50 0.31
CA PHE A 42 -4.73 0.02 0.15
C PHE A 42 -4.72 1.37 -0.58
N ALA A 43 -3.90 2.33 -0.13
CA ALA A 43 -3.79 3.65 -0.75
C ALA A 43 -3.34 3.55 -2.21
N LYS A 44 -2.33 2.71 -2.51
CA LYS A 44 -1.90 2.48 -3.90
C LYS A 44 -3.03 1.92 -4.76
N ALA A 45 -3.83 0.99 -4.24
CA ALA A 45 -4.96 0.42 -4.96
C ALA A 45 -6.09 1.44 -5.14
N TYR A 46 -6.36 2.25 -4.12
CA TYR A 46 -7.35 3.32 -4.11
C TYR A 46 -7.11 4.34 -5.23
N TYR A 47 -5.94 4.98 -5.25
CA TYR A 47 -5.61 5.98 -6.27
C TYR A 47 -5.44 5.41 -7.69
N ARG A 48 -5.27 4.09 -7.82
CA ARG A 48 -5.23 3.39 -9.12
C ARG A 48 -6.59 2.86 -9.57
N PHE A 49 -7.62 2.99 -8.74
CA PHE A 49 -8.94 2.39 -8.94
C PHE A 49 -8.87 0.86 -9.17
N ASP A 50 -7.98 0.19 -8.44
CA ASP A 50 -7.87 -1.27 -8.44
C ASP A 50 -8.87 -1.88 -7.45
N ARG A 51 -9.97 -2.41 -7.99
CA ARG A 51 -11.07 -3.00 -7.21
C ARG A 51 -10.59 -4.15 -6.32
N CYS A 52 -9.84 -5.09 -6.90
CA CYS A 52 -9.36 -6.27 -6.20
C CYS A 52 -8.36 -5.88 -5.10
N GLY A 53 -7.45 -4.95 -5.39
CA GLY A 53 -6.49 -4.45 -4.43
C GLY A 53 -7.13 -3.73 -3.24
N MET A 54 -8.14 -2.90 -3.48
CA MET A 54 -8.90 -2.23 -2.42
C MET A 54 -9.67 -3.25 -1.57
N ALA A 55 -10.47 -4.11 -2.20
CA ALA A 55 -11.29 -5.10 -1.51
C ALA A 55 -10.44 -6.07 -0.66
N ALA A 56 -9.24 -6.44 -1.12
CA ALA A 56 -8.33 -7.30 -0.38
C ALA A 56 -7.80 -6.68 0.92
N ARG A 57 -7.82 -5.34 1.03
CA ARG A 57 -7.29 -4.57 2.17
C ARG A 57 -8.37 -3.82 2.94
N LEU A 58 -9.66 -3.99 2.62
CA LEU A 58 -10.77 -3.40 3.38
C LEU A 58 -11.35 -4.40 4.40
N CYS A 59 -11.71 -3.90 5.57
CA CYS A 59 -12.47 -4.68 6.54
C CYS A 59 -13.85 -5.03 5.97
N LYS A 60 -14.43 -6.16 6.38
CA LYS A 60 -15.72 -6.64 5.84
C LYS A 60 -16.83 -5.59 6.00
N GLU A 61 -16.84 -4.89 7.13
CA GLU A 61 -17.79 -3.80 7.44
C GLU A 61 -17.63 -2.59 6.51
N SER A 62 -16.41 -2.32 6.03
CA SER A 62 -16.10 -1.19 5.15
C SER A 62 -16.34 -1.49 3.67
N GLY A 63 -16.45 -2.77 3.30
CA GLY A 63 -16.63 -3.21 1.91
C GLY A 63 -18.05 -3.00 1.36
N ALA A 64 -19.06 -2.94 2.23
CA ALA A 64 -20.45 -2.75 1.84
C ALA A 64 -21.14 -1.69 2.71
N ALA A 65 -21.63 -0.62 2.09
CA ALA A 65 -22.47 0.38 2.74
C ALA A 65 -23.88 0.29 2.15
N ASP A 66 -24.89 0.12 2.99
CA ASP A 66 -26.30 0.00 2.57
C ASP A 66 -26.56 -1.14 1.56
N GLY A 67 -25.79 -2.23 1.67
CA GLY A 67 -25.88 -3.38 0.75
C GLY A 67 -25.24 -3.15 -0.63
N VAL A 68 -24.61 -1.99 -0.85
CA VAL A 68 -23.86 -1.67 -2.07
C VAL A 68 -22.36 -1.77 -1.80
N ASP A 69 -21.65 -2.48 -2.67
CA ASP A 69 -20.19 -2.56 -2.61
C ASP A 69 -19.59 -1.16 -2.79
N THR A 70 -18.88 -0.70 -1.75
CA THR A 70 -18.37 0.68 -1.68
C THR A 70 -17.25 0.92 -2.69
N VAL A 71 -16.48 -0.13 -3.00
CA VAL A 71 -15.39 -0.10 -3.97
C VAL A 71 -15.92 0.01 -5.39
N ASP A 72 -16.93 -0.79 -5.73
CA ASP A 72 -17.57 -0.74 -7.04
C ASP A 72 -18.23 0.62 -7.29
N ARG A 73 -18.91 1.18 -6.29
CA ARG A 73 -19.47 2.53 -6.39
C ARG A 73 -18.39 3.59 -6.61
N TYR A 74 -17.30 3.53 -5.85
CA TYR A 74 -16.16 4.45 -6.02
C TYR A 74 -15.56 4.38 -7.43
N VAL A 75 -15.30 3.16 -7.93
CA VAL A 75 -14.73 2.98 -9.27
C VAL A 75 -15.72 3.38 -10.37
N TYR A 76 -17.01 3.10 -10.19
CA TYR A 76 -18.05 3.51 -11.13
C TYR A 76 -18.17 5.04 -11.23
N ASN A 77 -18.18 5.74 -10.09
CA ASN A 77 -18.23 7.20 -10.08
C ASN A 77 -17.04 7.84 -10.79
N ALA A 78 -15.84 7.27 -10.59
CA ALA A 78 -14.65 7.72 -11.30
C ALA A 78 -14.69 7.45 -12.80
N TYR A 79 -15.28 6.31 -13.21
CA TYR A 79 -15.51 6.01 -14.62
C TYR A 79 -16.49 6.99 -15.28
N GLU A 80 -17.62 7.27 -14.64
CA GLU A 80 -18.60 8.23 -15.15
C GLU A 80 -18.03 9.64 -15.24
N LYS A 81 -17.22 10.06 -14.26
CA LYS A 81 -16.48 11.33 -14.30
C LYS A 81 -15.46 11.38 -15.44
N ALA A 82 -14.73 10.28 -15.70
CA ALA A 82 -13.81 10.22 -16.84
C ALA A 82 -14.57 10.39 -18.16
N LYS A 83 -15.69 9.66 -18.31
CA LYS A 83 -16.55 9.67 -19.48
C LYS A 83 -17.18 11.04 -19.73
N SER A 84 -17.64 11.73 -18.68
CA SER A 84 -18.20 13.09 -18.81
C SER A 84 -17.17 14.11 -19.29
N LEU A 85 -15.89 13.86 -19.01
CA LEU A 85 -14.77 14.69 -19.49
C LEU A 85 -14.22 14.24 -20.85
N GLY A 86 -14.78 13.18 -21.45
CA GLY A 86 -14.30 12.61 -22.72
C GLY A 86 -13.00 11.80 -22.60
N TYR A 87 -12.59 11.42 -21.38
CA TYR A 87 -11.38 10.66 -21.12
C TYR A 87 -11.67 9.21 -20.74
N GLY A 88 -10.69 8.33 -20.99
CA GLY A 88 -10.71 6.97 -20.45
C GLY A 88 -10.31 6.92 -18.98
N MET A 89 -10.64 5.81 -18.30
CA MET A 89 -10.34 5.59 -16.88
C MET A 89 -8.86 5.79 -16.51
N TYR A 90 -7.94 5.51 -17.46
CA TYR A 90 -6.51 5.71 -17.26
C TYR A 90 -6.15 7.17 -16.93
N TYR A 91 -6.94 8.13 -17.41
CA TYR A 91 -6.74 9.56 -17.14
C TYR A 91 -7.07 9.94 -15.69
N MET A 92 -7.90 9.14 -15.01
CA MET A 92 -8.26 9.36 -13.61
C MET A 92 -7.22 8.77 -12.65
N LYS A 93 -6.45 7.78 -13.08
CA LYS A 93 -5.49 7.08 -12.22
C LYS A 93 -4.38 8.02 -11.75
N GLU A 94 -4.06 7.92 -10.48
CA GLU A 94 -2.94 8.63 -9.87
C GLU A 94 -1.90 7.65 -9.35
N LYS A 95 -0.64 8.10 -9.38
CA LYS A 95 0.48 7.34 -8.81
C LYS A 95 0.92 8.03 -7.53
N LEU A 96 1.16 7.21 -6.52
CA LEU A 96 1.76 7.64 -5.27
C LEU A 96 3.28 7.62 -5.36
N TYR A 97 3.89 8.66 -4.80
CA TYR A 97 5.32 8.90 -4.64
C TYR A 97 5.62 9.13 -3.17
N ASP A 98 6.86 8.85 -2.75
CA ASP A 98 7.36 9.03 -1.39
C ASP A 98 6.41 8.54 -0.29
N VAL A 99 5.86 7.34 -0.49
CA VAL A 99 4.90 6.72 0.42
C VAL A 99 5.58 6.40 1.75
N LYS A 100 5.26 7.19 2.77
CA LYS A 100 5.72 7.02 4.15
C LYS A 100 4.52 6.66 5.01
N THR A 101 4.72 5.71 5.92
CA THR A 101 3.70 5.29 6.87
C THR A 101 4.26 5.33 8.28
N TYR A 102 3.46 5.81 9.21
CA TYR A 102 3.84 6.01 10.60
C TYR A 102 2.78 5.41 11.49
N THR A 103 3.18 4.58 12.45
CA THR A 103 2.27 4.10 13.49
C THR A 103 2.03 5.22 14.49
N VAL A 104 0.82 5.76 14.51
CA VAL A 104 0.41 6.82 15.44
C VAL A 104 0.05 6.20 16.78
N GLU A 105 -0.75 5.14 16.75
CA GLU A 105 -1.25 4.49 17.95
C GLU A 105 -1.34 2.97 17.74
N LYS A 106 -0.97 2.20 18.76
CA LYS A 106 -1.21 0.75 18.81
C LYS A 106 -2.31 0.47 19.83
N LYS A 107 -3.50 0.11 19.35
CA LYS A 107 -4.67 -0.21 20.16
C LYS A 107 -4.69 -1.73 20.42
N GLY A 108 -3.65 -2.23 21.10
CA GLY A 108 -3.44 -3.65 21.36
C GLY A 108 -2.69 -4.39 20.23
N TYR A 109 -2.89 -5.70 20.13
CA TYR A 109 -2.17 -6.56 19.17
C TYR A 109 -2.84 -6.69 17.81
N THR A 110 -4.14 -6.36 17.72
CA THR A 110 -4.96 -6.59 16.52
C THR A 110 -5.52 -5.31 15.93
N LYS A 111 -5.26 -4.14 16.53
CA LYS A 111 -5.69 -2.84 16.01
C LYS A 111 -4.56 -1.82 16.08
N ALA A 112 -4.45 -0.98 15.06
CA ALA A 112 -3.51 0.12 15.03
C ALA A 112 -4.09 1.30 14.25
N THR A 113 -3.56 2.49 14.52
CA THR A 113 -3.86 3.70 13.74
C THR A 113 -2.58 4.13 13.05
N ILE A 114 -2.64 4.23 11.73
CA ILE A 114 -1.49 4.49 10.86
C ILE A 114 -1.72 5.80 10.11
N ARG A 115 -0.73 6.70 10.16
CA ARG A 115 -0.68 7.91 9.34
C ARG A 115 0.07 7.60 8.05
N LEU A 116 -0.55 7.91 6.92
CA LEU A 116 0.03 7.88 5.59
C LEU A 116 0.42 9.29 5.21
N ASN A 117 1.69 9.50 4.83
CA ASN A 117 2.13 10.72 4.19
C ASN A 117 2.72 10.35 2.82
N CYS A 118 2.18 10.91 1.74
CA CYS A 118 2.65 10.65 0.40
C CYS A 118 2.32 11.78 -0.56
N GLU A 119 2.99 11.78 -1.71
CA GLU A 119 2.64 12.65 -2.82
C GLU A 119 1.85 11.87 -3.87
N ARG A 120 0.70 12.40 -4.32
CA ARG A 120 -0.06 11.83 -5.43
C ARG A 120 0.06 12.70 -6.67
N LYS A 121 0.23 12.05 -7.82
CA LYS A 121 0.36 12.74 -9.11
C LYS A 121 -0.28 11.91 -10.23
N PRO A 122 -1.19 12.49 -11.05
CA PRO A 122 -1.70 11.83 -12.24
C PRO A 122 -0.60 11.79 -13.32
N PRO A 123 -0.01 10.62 -13.63
CA PRO A 123 1.18 10.57 -14.49
C PRO A 123 0.91 11.09 -15.89
N LEU A 124 -0.27 10.76 -16.47
CA LEU A 124 -0.63 11.20 -17.82
C LEU A 124 -0.95 12.70 -17.83
N GLN A 125 -1.80 13.18 -16.92
CA GLN A 125 -2.19 14.59 -16.88
C GLN A 125 -0.98 15.48 -16.61
N SER A 126 -0.17 15.14 -15.61
CA SER A 126 1.00 15.94 -15.26
C SER A 126 2.07 15.99 -16.34
N PHE A 127 2.17 14.96 -17.19
CA PHE A 127 3.07 15.00 -18.34
C PHE A 127 2.62 16.05 -19.37
N PHE A 128 1.31 16.16 -19.63
CA PHE A 128 0.77 17.10 -20.63
C PHE A 128 0.50 18.51 -20.10
N THR A 129 0.09 18.64 -18.84
CA THR A 129 -0.35 19.93 -18.26
C THR A 129 0.63 20.51 -17.25
N GLY A 130 1.69 19.78 -16.88
CA GLY A 130 2.62 20.20 -15.84
C GLY A 130 2.02 20.20 -14.42
N ARG A 131 0.86 19.53 -14.22
CA ARG A 131 0.18 19.50 -12.91
C ARG A 131 1.15 19.04 -11.79
N PRO A 132 1.29 19.82 -10.70
CA PRO A 132 2.17 19.47 -9.59
C PRO A 132 1.64 18.25 -8.82
N ALA A 133 2.52 17.64 -8.03
CA ALA A 133 2.10 16.62 -7.08
C ALA A 133 1.28 17.27 -5.95
N VAL A 134 0.31 16.53 -5.43
CA VAL A 134 -0.50 16.93 -4.28
C VAL A 134 -0.09 16.08 -3.09
N GLU A 135 0.21 16.73 -1.96
CA GLU A 135 0.50 16.03 -0.72
C GLU A 135 -0.79 15.43 -0.14
N VAL A 136 -0.66 14.24 0.42
CA VAL A 136 -1.71 13.50 1.11
C VAL A 136 -1.17 13.16 2.49
N ASP A 137 -1.89 13.58 3.52
CA ASP A 137 -1.57 13.27 4.91
C ASP A 137 -2.85 12.82 5.62
N GLU A 138 -3.01 11.50 5.75
CA GLU A 138 -4.26 10.89 6.16
C GLU A 138 -4.02 9.81 7.22
N THR A 139 -4.97 9.66 8.14
CA THR A 139 -4.89 8.62 9.17
C THR A 139 -5.92 7.53 8.92
N PHE A 140 -5.48 6.29 9.05
CA PHE A 140 -6.28 5.09 8.82
C PHE A 140 -6.29 4.22 10.07
N ASP A 141 -7.48 3.77 10.45
CA ASP A 141 -7.64 2.71 11.42
C ASP A 141 -7.53 1.36 10.72
N VAL A 142 -6.69 0.48 11.25
CA VAL A 142 -6.48 -0.87 10.73
C VAL A 142 -6.74 -1.92 11.78
N MET A 143 -7.27 -3.06 11.32
CA MET A 143 -7.52 -4.23 12.15
C MET A 143 -6.97 -5.48 11.49
N LEU A 144 -6.46 -6.40 12.31
CA LEU A 144 -6.08 -7.74 11.88
C LEU A 144 -7.33 -8.62 11.77
N GLU A 145 -7.72 -8.96 10.55
CA GLU A 145 -8.85 -9.83 10.24
C GLU A 145 -8.38 -10.99 9.35
N ASP A 146 -8.76 -12.23 9.67
CA ASP A 146 -8.43 -13.41 8.88
C ASP A 146 -6.90 -13.55 8.60
N GLY A 147 -6.07 -13.14 9.56
CA GLY A 147 -4.60 -13.18 9.45
C GLY A 147 -3.98 -12.09 8.58
N ARG A 148 -4.75 -11.10 8.11
CA ARG A 148 -4.27 -9.95 7.33
C ARG A 148 -4.71 -8.63 7.93
N TRP A 149 -3.84 -7.64 7.87
CA TRP A 149 -4.16 -6.28 8.27
C TRP A 149 -5.00 -5.61 7.20
N LYS A 150 -6.14 -5.07 7.62
CA LYS A 150 -7.11 -4.41 6.74
C LYS A 150 -7.47 -3.04 7.29
N VAL A 151 -7.81 -2.13 6.39
CA VAL A 151 -8.28 -0.77 6.67
C VAL A 151 -9.77 -0.81 6.98
N CYS A 152 -10.14 -0.31 8.15
CA CYS A 152 -11.51 -0.25 8.64
C CYS A 152 -12.03 1.20 8.64
N GLY A 153 -13.35 1.37 8.83
CA GLY A 153 -14.01 2.67 8.83
C GLY A 153 -14.53 3.08 7.45
N ASN A 154 -14.52 4.38 7.14
CA ASN A 154 -14.92 4.90 5.84
C ASN A 154 -13.73 5.55 5.11
N PRO A 155 -12.75 4.77 4.63
CA PRO A 155 -11.57 5.32 3.97
C PRO A 155 -11.89 5.93 2.59
N LEU A 156 -13.09 5.68 2.05
CA LEU A 156 -13.50 6.13 0.72
C LEU A 156 -14.21 7.51 0.75
N SER A 157 -14.63 8.00 1.93
CA SER A 157 -15.17 9.36 2.07
C SER A 157 -14.10 10.44 2.00
N LEU A 158 -12.82 10.08 1.93
CA LEU A 158 -11.68 11.01 1.89
C LEU A 158 -11.61 11.84 0.58
N HIS A 159 -12.56 11.73 -0.35
CA HIS A 159 -12.51 12.41 -1.66
C HIS A 159 -13.83 13.01 -2.18
N GLU A 160 -14.71 13.49 -1.30
CA GLU A 160 -15.79 14.41 -1.72
C GLU A 160 -15.34 15.88 -1.86
N GLY A 161 -14.04 16.14 -2.08
CA GLY A 161 -13.48 17.49 -2.31
C GLY A 161 -13.04 17.73 -3.75
#